data_AF-A0A5N6H0B6-F1
#
_entry.id   AF-A0A5N6H0B6-F1
#
_cell.length_a   1.000
_cell.length_b   1.000
_cell.length_c   1.000
_cell.angle_alpha   90.00
_cell.angle_beta   90.00
_cell.angle_gamma   90.00
#
_symmetry.space_group_name_H-M   'P 1'
#
loop_
_entity.id
_entity.type
_entity.pdbx_description
1 polymer ?
#
loop_
_entity_poly.entity_id
_entity_poly.type
_entity_poly.pdbx_seq_one_letter_code
_entity_poly.pdbx_strand_id
1 'polypeptide(L)'
;MSFLLRTVAFSVLLFPTLLHALFLRSHKMVSYDPPYGFPLRRNGSCLTSETSCGKTWGDFYACCPGDSICPGATQSIQNNVCCPTESDCTAPLKATPHCANETGIMYNHTGYFCCLPWQTGFWTDDPDNAVGCSDGSPTARGETILVTKTQSP
;
A
#
# COMPACT_ATOMS: atom_id res chain seq x y z
N MET A 1 59.83 33.53 -37.67
CA MET A 1 60.83 32.64 -37.02
C MET A 1 60.02 31.69 -36.13
N SER A 2 59.51 30.54 -36.57
CA SER A 2 60.20 29.35 -37.12
C SER A 2 61.39 28.95 -36.26
N PHE A 3 61.29 27.85 -35.50
CA PHE A 3 61.73 26.48 -35.84
C PHE A 3 61.11 25.51 -34.80
N LEU A 4 60.24 24.56 -35.16
CA LEU A 4 60.52 23.17 -35.62
C LEU A 4 61.29 22.37 -34.54
N LEU A 5 61.00 21.13 -34.13
CA LEU A 5 60.51 19.92 -34.81
C LEU A 5 60.37 18.81 -33.71
N ARG A 6 59.37 17.92 -33.60
CA ARG A 6 59.17 16.61 -34.29
C ARG A 6 57.90 15.96 -33.66
N THR A 7 56.86 15.56 -34.40
CA THR A 7 56.61 14.20 -34.99
C THR A 7 56.79 13.08 -33.95
N VAL A 8 55.81 12.21 -33.62
CA VAL A 8 55.33 11.05 -34.41
C VAL A 8 53.93 10.59 -33.96
N ALA A 9 53.18 10.05 -34.92
CA ALA A 9 51.82 9.52 -34.88
C ALA A 9 51.66 8.11 -34.27
N PHE A 10 50.41 7.59 -34.34
CA PHE A 10 49.95 6.19 -34.23
C PHE A 10 49.68 5.62 -32.83
N SER A 11 48.40 5.38 -32.51
CA SER A 11 47.81 4.01 -32.54
C SER A 11 46.45 3.93 -31.82
N VAL A 12 45.41 3.73 -32.63
CA VAL A 12 44.28 2.80 -32.51
C VAL A 12 44.16 1.96 -31.21
N LEU A 13 42.98 2.10 -30.58
CA LEU A 13 42.19 1.16 -29.74
C LEU A 13 42.81 0.58 -28.46
N LEU A 14 42.10 0.76 -27.34
CA LEU A 14 41.84 -0.27 -26.32
C LEU A 14 40.76 0.23 -25.33
N PHE A 15 39.53 -0.29 -25.50
CA PHE A 15 38.62 -0.44 -24.36
C PHE A 15 39.24 -1.49 -23.42
N PRO A 16 39.31 -1.23 -22.12
CA PRO A 16 38.57 -2.14 -21.24
C PRO A 16 37.97 -1.49 -19.98
N THR A 17 36.70 -1.83 -19.73
CA THR A 17 36.15 -2.16 -18.41
C THR A 17 36.44 -1.20 -17.25
N LEU A 18 35.68 -0.10 -17.14
CA LEU A 18 35.40 0.48 -15.83
C LEU A 18 34.11 -0.11 -15.27
N LEU A 19 34.34 -1.18 -14.52
CA LEU A 19 33.45 -1.90 -13.62
C LEU A 19 32.61 -0.93 -12.76
N HIS A 20 31.50 -0.42 -13.28
CA HIS A 20 30.36 -0.07 -12.44
C HIS A 20 29.62 -1.37 -12.12
N ALA A 21 30.28 -2.25 -11.36
CA ALA A 21 29.57 -3.16 -10.49
C ALA A 21 28.98 -2.32 -9.35
N LEU A 22 28.00 -1.46 -9.69
CA LEU A 22 27.01 -1.04 -8.73
C LEU A 22 26.43 -2.33 -8.19
N PHE A 23 26.70 -2.56 -6.92
CA PHE A 23 26.08 -3.58 -6.10
C PHE A 23 24.67 -3.87 -6.64
N LEU A 24 24.49 -5.01 -7.32
CA LEU A 24 23.24 -5.75 -7.27
C LEU A 24 23.12 -6.24 -5.83
N ARG A 25 22.92 -5.29 -4.91
CA ARG A 25 22.34 -5.56 -3.61
C ARG A 25 21.04 -6.22 -4.00
N SER A 26 20.89 -7.48 -3.64
CA SER A 26 19.67 -8.24 -3.78
C SER A 26 18.56 -7.45 -3.08
N HIS A 27 17.97 -6.49 -3.79
CA HIS A 27 16.62 -6.04 -3.54
C HIS A 27 15.81 -7.30 -3.87
N LYS A 28 15.56 -8.14 -2.86
CA LYS A 28 14.23 -8.71 -2.78
C LYS A 28 13.30 -7.51 -2.94
N MET A 29 12.77 -7.33 -4.14
CA MET A 29 11.66 -6.42 -4.34
C MET A 29 10.62 -6.92 -3.35
N VAL A 30 10.42 -6.16 -2.28
CA VAL A 30 9.36 -6.45 -1.34
C VAL A 30 8.10 -6.31 -2.18
N SER A 31 7.50 -7.44 -2.54
CA SER A 31 6.20 -7.44 -3.20
C SER A 31 5.19 -6.97 -2.16
N TYR A 32 4.35 -6.04 -2.58
CA TYR A 32 3.24 -5.55 -1.79
C TYR A 32 1.92 -6.04 -2.36
N ASP A 33 1.95 -7.06 -3.22
CA ASP A 33 0.75 -7.71 -3.75
C ASP A 33 0.00 -8.44 -2.61
N PRO A 34 -1.26 -8.86 -2.82
CA PRO A 34 -2.00 -9.66 -1.84
C PRO A 34 -1.16 -10.82 -1.30
N PRO A 35 -1.14 -11.06 0.03
CA PRO A 35 -2.09 -10.59 1.04
C PRO A 35 -1.81 -9.20 1.63
N TYR A 36 -0.88 -8.42 1.06
CA TYR A 36 -0.60 -7.05 1.48
C TYR A 36 -1.47 -6.05 0.72
N GLY A 37 -1.70 -4.87 1.28
CA GLY A 37 -2.63 -3.91 0.70
C GLY A 37 -3.43 -3.11 1.73
N PHE A 38 -4.55 -2.53 1.30
CA PHE A 38 -5.46 -1.84 2.20
C PHE A 38 -6.38 -2.84 2.94
N PRO A 39 -6.61 -2.65 4.24
CA PRO A 39 -7.32 -3.62 5.07
C PRO A 39 -8.83 -3.61 4.79
N LEU A 40 -9.47 -4.74 5.10
CA LEU A 40 -10.92 -4.82 5.18
C LEU A 40 -11.43 -4.10 6.43
N ARG A 41 -12.53 -3.35 6.31
CA ARG A 41 -13.28 -2.87 7.48
C ARG A 41 -14.35 -3.87 7.85
N ARG A 42 -14.27 -4.38 9.08
CA ARG A 42 -15.27 -5.29 9.64
C ARG A 42 -15.93 -4.68 10.85
N ASN A 43 -17.24 -4.84 10.95
CA ASN A 43 -18.01 -4.47 12.13
C ASN A 43 -17.99 -5.65 13.12
N GLY A 44 -17.59 -5.39 14.38
CA GLY A 44 -17.50 -6.37 15.46
C GLY A 44 -16.08 -6.86 15.72
N SER A 45 -15.52 -7.69 14.84
CA SER A 45 -14.16 -8.21 14.98
C SER A 45 -13.58 -8.71 13.65
N CYS A 46 -12.27 -8.92 13.63
CA CYS A 46 -11.61 -9.67 12.55
C CYS A 46 -11.89 -11.17 12.67
N LEU A 47 -11.77 -11.90 11.55
CA LEU A 47 -11.86 -13.35 11.51
C LEU A 47 -10.63 -14.00 12.16
N THR A 48 -10.73 -15.28 12.51
CA THR A 48 -9.59 -16.05 13.05
C THR A 48 -8.43 -16.21 12.06
N SER A 49 -8.69 -16.07 10.77
CA SER A 49 -7.69 -16.08 9.69
C SER A 49 -7.19 -14.68 9.32
N GLU A 50 -7.56 -13.67 10.10
CA GLU A 50 -7.17 -12.28 9.88
C GLU A 50 -6.40 -11.77 11.10
N THR A 51 -5.41 -10.93 10.83
CA THR A 51 -4.73 -10.15 11.85
C THR A 51 -5.50 -8.87 12.12
N SER A 52 -5.83 -8.62 13.40
CA SER A 52 -6.48 -7.38 13.81
C SER A 52 -5.46 -6.26 13.93
N CYS A 53 -5.62 -5.22 13.12
CA CYS A 53 -4.81 -4.01 13.18
C CYS A 53 -5.35 -2.98 14.19
N GLY A 54 -6.19 -3.43 15.12
CA GLY A 54 -6.85 -2.57 16.09
C GLY A 54 -8.18 -2.00 15.63
N LYS A 55 -8.88 -1.46 16.62
CA LYS A 55 -10.17 -0.82 16.50
C LYS A 55 -9.99 0.57 15.90
N THR A 56 -10.79 0.90 14.88
CA THR A 56 -10.70 2.21 14.23
C THR A 56 -11.71 3.21 14.77
N TRP A 57 -12.97 2.79 14.95
CA TRP A 57 -14.05 3.59 15.53
C TRP A 57 -15.25 2.70 15.81
N GLY A 58 -16.20 3.13 16.65
CA GLY A 58 -17.47 2.40 16.82
C GLY A 58 -17.25 0.96 17.24
N ASP A 59 -17.62 -0.02 16.41
CA ASP A 59 -17.21 -1.44 16.53
C ASP A 59 -16.41 -1.92 15.31
N PHE A 60 -15.90 -0.98 14.51
CA PHE A 60 -15.15 -1.26 13.32
C PHE A 60 -13.66 -1.52 13.58
N TYR A 61 -13.13 -2.52 12.89
CA TYR A 61 -11.72 -2.92 12.92
C TYR A 61 -11.11 -2.86 11.53
N ALA A 62 -9.81 -2.55 11.46
CA ALA A 62 -8.98 -2.88 10.29
C ALA A 62 -8.53 -4.34 10.41
N CYS A 63 -8.85 -5.14 9.40
CA CYS A 63 -8.51 -6.55 9.35
C CYS A 63 -7.64 -6.84 8.13
N CYS A 64 -6.45 -7.39 8.39
CA CYS A 64 -5.53 -7.84 7.36
C CYS A 64 -5.59 -9.37 7.21
N PRO A 65 -5.57 -9.91 5.99
CA PRO A 65 -5.61 -11.35 5.79
C PRO A 65 -4.28 -12.02 6.17
N GLY A 66 -4.39 -13.23 6.70
CA GLY A 66 -3.25 -14.07 7.06
C GLY A 66 -2.35 -13.44 8.11
N ASP A 67 -1.03 -13.65 7.91
CA ASP A 67 0.02 -13.22 8.84
C ASP A 67 0.58 -11.82 8.50
N SER A 68 -0.20 -11.02 7.77
CA SER A 68 0.18 -9.64 7.43
C SER A 68 0.36 -8.80 8.69
N ILE A 69 1.36 -7.91 8.65
CA ILE A 69 1.71 -7.05 9.78
C ILE A 69 1.06 -5.68 9.60
N CYS A 70 0.52 -5.13 10.68
CA CYS A 70 -0.13 -3.82 10.68
C CYS A 70 0.75 -2.78 11.37
N PRO A 71 1.60 -2.02 10.65
CA PRO A 71 2.43 -0.99 11.27
C PRO A 71 1.59 0.08 11.98
N GLY A 72 0.33 0.28 11.59
CA GLY A 72 -0.53 1.26 12.25
C GLY A 72 -1.09 0.84 13.62
N ALA A 73 -0.76 -0.37 14.09
CA ALA A 73 -0.93 -0.74 15.50
C ALA A 73 0.11 -0.06 16.41
N THR A 74 1.29 0.29 15.87
CA THR A 74 2.38 0.96 16.61
C THR A 74 2.59 2.40 16.17
N GLN A 75 2.09 2.77 14.99
CA GLN A 75 2.25 4.09 14.38
C GLN A 75 0.89 4.68 14.01
N SER A 76 0.74 6.00 13.98
CA SER A 76 -0.51 6.63 13.55
C SER A 76 -0.62 6.63 12.02
N ILE A 77 -1.03 5.50 11.44
CA ILE A 77 -1.24 5.35 10.00
C ILE A 77 -2.72 5.49 9.66
N GLN A 78 -3.03 6.49 8.84
CA GLN A 78 -4.39 6.72 8.39
C GLN A 78 -4.94 5.51 7.65
N ASN A 79 -6.11 5.07 8.09
CA ASN A 79 -6.81 3.89 7.61
C ASN A 79 -6.08 2.54 7.75
N ASN A 80 -4.91 2.48 8.40
CA ASN A 80 -4.07 1.27 8.47
C ASN A 80 -3.70 0.68 7.10
N VAL A 81 -2.67 -0.15 7.09
CA VAL A 81 -2.20 -0.90 5.93
C VAL A 81 -1.74 -2.29 6.35
N CYS A 82 -1.87 -3.25 5.44
CA CYS A 82 -1.38 -4.61 5.59
C CYS A 82 -0.01 -4.68 4.91
N CYS A 83 1.04 -4.83 5.71
CA CYS A 83 2.42 -4.82 5.24
C CYS A 83 3.12 -6.18 5.47
N PRO A 84 4.14 -6.49 4.67
CA PRO A 84 4.98 -7.68 4.89
C PRO A 84 5.87 -7.58 6.13
N THR A 85 6.09 -6.38 6.66
CA THR A 85 6.93 -6.11 7.83
C THR A 85 6.32 -4.99 8.67
N GLU A 86 6.88 -4.72 9.85
CA GLU A 86 6.53 -3.57 10.72
C GLU A 86 6.83 -2.19 10.12
N SER A 87 7.45 -2.13 8.93
CA SER A 87 7.74 -0.87 8.25
C SER A 87 6.49 -0.34 7.55
N ASP A 88 6.27 0.97 7.61
CA ASP A 88 5.18 1.63 6.89
C ASP A 88 5.32 1.43 5.37
N CYS A 89 4.41 0.64 4.79
CA CYS A 89 4.33 0.37 3.35
C CYS A 89 3.24 1.19 2.64
N THR A 90 2.73 2.25 3.27
CA THR A 90 1.65 3.09 2.68
C THR A 90 2.06 3.73 1.36
N ALA A 91 3.30 4.22 1.25
CA ALA A 91 3.79 4.88 0.04
C ALA A 91 3.79 3.95 -1.19
N PRO A 92 4.40 2.74 -1.16
CA PRO A 92 4.32 1.82 -2.30
C PRO A 92 2.89 1.35 -2.56
N LEU A 93 2.08 1.11 -1.54
CA LEU A 93 0.67 0.73 -1.73
C LEU A 93 -0.16 1.83 -2.39
N LYS A 94 0.13 3.12 -2.14
CA LYS A 94 -0.53 4.22 -2.86
C LYS A 94 -0.11 4.32 -4.33
N ALA A 95 1.07 3.81 -4.70
CA ALA A 95 1.53 3.79 -6.08
C ALA A 95 0.82 2.70 -6.90
N THR A 96 0.46 1.59 -6.26
CA THR A 96 -0.30 0.47 -6.85
C THR A 96 -1.47 0.10 -5.95
N PRO A 97 -2.53 0.94 -5.85
CA PRO A 97 -3.56 0.77 -4.83
C PRO A 97 -4.43 -0.46 -5.06
N HIS A 98 -4.44 -1.37 -4.09
CA HIS A 98 -5.28 -2.56 -4.08
C HIS A 98 -5.61 -3.00 -2.65
N CYS A 99 -6.62 -3.83 -2.52
CA CYS A 99 -7.04 -4.45 -1.28
C CYS A 99 -6.12 -5.61 -0.91
N ALA A 100 -5.85 -5.73 0.40
CA ALA A 100 -5.13 -6.87 0.94
C ALA A 100 -5.87 -8.20 0.70
N ASN A 101 -7.21 -8.15 0.71
CA ASN A 101 -8.05 -9.26 0.27
C ASN A 101 -8.39 -9.07 -1.21
N GLU A 102 -7.98 -10.02 -2.06
CA GLU A 102 -8.18 -9.99 -3.52
C GLU A 102 -9.65 -9.83 -3.95
N THR A 103 -10.57 -10.35 -3.15
CA THR A 103 -12.00 -10.24 -3.43
C THR A 103 -12.60 -8.93 -2.93
N GLY A 104 -11.82 -8.12 -2.20
CA GLY A 104 -12.29 -6.87 -1.62
C GLY A 104 -12.66 -5.84 -2.68
N ILE A 105 -13.60 -4.96 -2.34
CA ILE A 105 -13.95 -3.78 -3.11
C ILE A 105 -13.33 -2.57 -2.43
N MET A 106 -12.54 -1.81 -3.18
CA MET A 106 -11.79 -0.68 -2.66
C MET A 106 -12.63 0.61 -2.66
N TYR A 107 -12.47 1.39 -1.61
CA TYR A 107 -13.04 2.73 -1.44
C TYR A 107 -11.94 3.69 -1.00
N ASN A 108 -12.21 4.99 -1.06
CA ASN A 108 -11.27 5.99 -0.57
C ASN A 108 -12.03 7.14 0.10
N HIS A 109 -11.69 7.39 1.36
CA HIS A 109 -12.03 8.62 2.06
C HIS A 109 -10.91 8.91 3.07
N THR A 110 -10.18 10.02 2.87
CA THR A 110 -8.91 10.38 3.54
C THR A 110 -7.76 9.36 3.43
N GLY A 111 -8.06 8.15 2.97
CA GLY A 111 -7.15 7.06 2.65
C GLY A 111 -7.96 5.88 2.09
N TYR A 112 -7.28 4.91 1.50
CA TYR A 112 -7.93 3.73 0.94
C TYR A 112 -8.31 2.73 2.03
N PHE A 113 -9.40 2.01 1.81
CA PHE A 113 -9.86 0.89 2.63
C PHE A 113 -10.72 -0.04 1.77
N CYS A 114 -11.01 -1.23 2.28
CA CYS A 114 -11.75 -2.24 1.53
C CYS A 114 -12.97 -2.77 2.28
N CYS A 115 -13.98 -3.16 1.52
CA CYS A 115 -15.16 -3.90 1.99
C CYS A 115 -15.28 -5.24 1.26
N LEU A 116 -16.12 -6.13 1.78
CA LEU A 116 -16.47 -7.36 1.07
C LEU A 116 -17.34 -7.05 -0.17
N PRO A 117 -17.37 -7.93 -1.21
CA PRO A 117 -18.12 -7.71 -2.45
C PRO A 117 -19.58 -7.30 -2.29
N TRP A 118 -20.25 -7.77 -1.24
CA TRP A 118 -21.66 -7.53 -0.98
C TRP A 118 -21.93 -6.34 -0.04
N GLN A 119 -20.87 -5.67 0.40
CA GLN A 119 -20.96 -4.57 1.37
C GLN A 119 -20.84 -3.23 0.68
N THR A 120 -21.45 -2.22 1.31
CA THR A 120 -21.34 -0.83 0.88
C THR A 120 -20.31 -0.12 1.75
N GLY A 121 -19.28 0.44 1.11
CA GLY A 121 -18.34 1.34 1.78
C GLY A 121 -18.98 2.70 2.02
N PHE A 122 -18.81 3.22 3.23
CA PHE A 122 -19.34 4.52 3.62
C PHE A 122 -18.35 5.30 4.48
N TRP A 123 -18.62 6.58 4.60
CA TRP A 123 -17.95 7.49 5.53
C TRP A 123 -18.98 8.15 6.44
N THR A 124 -18.59 8.48 7.67
CA THR A 124 -19.40 9.21 8.65
C THR A 124 -18.59 10.32 9.31
N ASP A 125 -19.23 11.45 9.59
CA ASP A 125 -18.64 12.58 10.32
C ASP A 125 -18.62 12.39 11.84
N ASP A 126 -19.46 11.51 12.39
CA ASP A 126 -19.52 11.11 13.80
C ASP A 126 -19.11 9.63 13.94
N PRO A 127 -18.04 9.26 14.70
CA PRO A 127 -17.38 10.04 15.75
C PRO A 127 -16.23 10.94 15.33
N ASP A 128 -15.70 10.84 14.11
CA ASP A 128 -14.78 11.81 13.49
C ASP A 128 -14.22 11.24 12.18
N ASN A 129 -14.73 11.70 11.04
CA ASN A 129 -14.25 11.32 9.71
C ASN A 129 -13.95 9.82 9.50
N ALA A 130 -14.83 8.97 10.02
CA ALA A 130 -14.62 7.55 10.10
C ALA A 130 -15.14 6.83 8.84
N VAL A 131 -14.56 5.67 8.53
CA VAL A 131 -14.96 4.86 7.38
C VAL A 131 -15.40 3.48 7.82
N GLY A 132 -16.41 2.93 7.16
CA GLY A 132 -16.98 1.63 7.49
C GLY A 132 -17.52 0.89 6.28
N CYS A 133 -17.90 -0.36 6.52
CA CYS A 133 -18.59 -1.21 5.55
C CYS A 133 -19.91 -1.67 6.18
N SER A 134 -21.01 -1.53 5.46
CA SER A 134 -22.34 -1.96 5.89
C SER A 134 -22.86 -3.10 5.00
N ASP A 135 -23.64 -4.00 5.59
CA ASP A 135 -24.41 -4.98 4.84
C ASP A 135 -25.59 -4.24 4.18
N GLY A 136 -25.50 -3.99 2.87
CA GLY A 136 -26.44 -3.14 2.14
C GLY A 136 -26.20 -1.64 2.35
N SER A 137 -27.24 -0.82 2.12
CA SER A 137 -27.13 0.64 2.24
C SER A 137 -27.00 1.05 3.72
N PRO A 138 -26.02 1.88 4.09
CA PRO A 138 -26.00 2.53 5.39
C PRO A 138 -27.29 3.32 5.59
N THR A 139 -27.83 3.30 6.81
CA THR A 139 -29.11 3.95 7.16
C THR A 139 -28.98 4.90 8.35
N ALA A 140 -27.81 4.96 9.00
CA ALA A 140 -27.62 5.89 10.09
C ALA A 140 -27.47 7.32 9.55
N ARG A 141 -27.90 8.29 10.35
CA ARG A 141 -27.76 9.70 10.01
C ARG A 141 -26.28 10.08 10.02
N GLY A 142 -25.81 10.81 9.01
CA GLY A 142 -24.41 11.25 8.89
C GLY A 142 -23.56 10.33 7.99
N GLU A 143 -24.08 9.16 7.61
CA GLU A 143 -23.37 8.25 6.72
C GLU A 143 -23.54 8.66 5.25
N THR A 144 -22.42 8.78 4.54
CA THR A 144 -22.37 9.00 3.09
C THR A 144 -21.82 7.77 2.40
N ILE A 145 -22.60 7.23 1.44
CA ILE A 145 -22.18 6.12 0.59
C ILE A 145 -21.02 6.57 -0.30
N LEU A 146 -19.94 5.81 -0.33
CA LEU A 146 -18.80 6.08 -1.17
C LEU A 146 -18.90 5.33 -2.49
N VAL A 147 -18.37 5.94 -3.55
CA VAL A 147 -18.19 5.26 -4.83
C VAL A 147 -16.97 4.33 -4.76
N THR A 148 -17.08 3.17 -5.41
CA THR A 148 -15.98 2.21 -5.53
C THR A 148 -14.80 2.81 -6.29
N LYS A 149 -13.60 2.31 -6.01
CA LYS A 149 -12.36 2.67 -6.69
C LYS A 149 -11.80 1.44 -7.39
N THR A 150 -11.30 1.65 -8.60
CA THR A 150 -10.60 0.63 -9.36
C THR A 150 -9.29 0.28 -8.64
N GLN A 151 -9.05 -1.01 -8.47
CA GLN A 151 -7.80 -1.54 -7.93
C GLN A 151 -6.75 -1.64 -9.03
N SER A 152 -5.49 -1.47 -8.67
CA SER A 152 -4.38 -1.86 -9.54
C SER A 152 -4.42 -3.37 -9.79
N PRO A 153 -4.09 -3.81 -11.02
CA PRO A 153 -4.00 -5.22 -11.37
C PRO A 153 -2.84 -5.92 -10.68
#